data_AF-K9WCR0-F1
#
_entry.id   AF-K9WCR0-F1
#
_cell.length_a   1.000
_cell.length_b   1.000
_cell.length_c   1.000
_cell.angle_alpha   90.00
_cell.angle_beta   90.00
_cell.angle_gamma   90.00
#
_symmetry.space_group_name_H-M   'P 1'
#
loop_
_entity.id
_entity.type
_entity.pdbx_description
1 polymer ?
#
loop_
_entity_poly.entity_id
_entity_poly.type
_entity_poly.pdbx_seq_one_letter_code
_entity_poly.pdbx_strand_id
1 'polypeptide(L)'
;MNDQALKQALLNLPDDAQESIVDRIFVPEFLQALGFGLMERVPHYTTGIRPDKVDYALRHNTNGDIFLATQSNPYILLELKGRHINLSDGSTQYQSTFKQLKGYLLDSNCKTVQWGIREHPNCAKIKGQPLFASNNREYFGRFNPAVFLPPARLQK
;
A
#
# COMPACT_ATOMS: atom_id res chain seq x y z
N MET A 1 5.41 3.10 17.11
CA MET A 1 5.49 3.66 15.74
C MET A 1 6.22 5.00 15.83
N ASN A 2 6.99 5.39 14.81
CA ASN A 2 7.70 6.67 14.79
C ASN A 2 6.85 7.76 14.12
N ASP A 3 5.68 8.04 14.72
CA ASP A 3 4.66 8.92 14.16
C ASP A 3 5.18 10.34 13.83
N GLN A 4 6.25 10.76 14.51
CA GLN A 4 6.88 12.06 14.31
C GLN A 4 7.55 12.17 12.95
N ALA A 5 8.25 11.13 12.49
CA ALA A 5 8.94 11.14 11.20
C ALA A 5 7.94 11.09 10.04
N LEU A 6 6.90 10.25 10.14
CA LEU A 6 5.80 10.22 9.17
C LEU A 6 5.07 11.57 9.06
N LYS A 7 4.77 12.22 10.20
CA LYS A 7 4.19 13.57 10.20
C LYS A 7 5.11 14.60 9.56
N GLN A 8 6.41 14.56 9.87
CA GLN A 8 7.37 15.50 9.29
C GLN A 8 7.53 15.28 7.78
N ALA A 9 7.57 14.04 7.31
CA ALA A 9 7.58 13.72 5.89
C ALA A 9 6.34 14.27 5.16
N LEU A 10 5.16 14.13 5.75
CA LEU A 10 3.92 14.70 5.21
C LEU A 10 3.96 16.23 5.14
N LEU A 11 4.51 16.90 6.18
CA LEU A 11 4.68 18.35 6.21
C LEU A 11 5.75 18.85 5.21
N ASN A 12 6.74 18.03 4.89
CA ASN A 12 7.83 18.36 3.98
C ASN A 12 7.48 18.17 2.50
N LEU A 13 6.30 17.62 2.17
CA LEU A 13 5.86 17.49 0.78
C LEU A 13 5.39 18.85 0.23
N PRO A 14 5.82 19.23 -0.99
CA PRO A 14 5.18 20.32 -1.75
C PRO A 14 3.68 20.08 -1.96
N ASP A 15 2.90 21.13 -2.19
CA ASP A 15 1.44 21.01 -2.43
C ASP A 15 1.12 20.36 -3.78
N ASP A 16 1.99 20.54 -4.77
CA ASP A 16 1.89 19.99 -6.13
C ASP A 16 2.71 18.69 -6.32
N ALA A 17 3.25 18.13 -5.23
CA ALA A 17 4.19 17.00 -5.23
C ALA A 17 3.80 15.89 -6.21
N GLN A 18 4.67 15.63 -7.18
CA GLN A 18 4.55 14.53 -8.13
C GLN A 18 4.77 13.18 -7.44
N GLU A 19 4.37 12.07 -8.08
CA GLU A 19 4.50 10.72 -7.53
C GLU A 19 5.94 10.41 -7.07
N SER A 20 6.96 10.79 -7.84
CA SER A 20 8.38 10.64 -7.48
C SER A 20 8.83 11.45 -6.26
N ILE A 21 8.15 12.56 -5.94
CA ILE A 21 8.41 13.36 -4.75
C ILE A 21 7.71 12.75 -3.53
N VAL A 22 6.49 12.25 -3.72
CA VAL A 22 5.75 11.48 -2.69
C VAL A 22 6.52 10.22 -2.32
N ASP A 23 6.98 9.46 -3.32
CA ASP A 23 7.83 8.29 -3.15
C ASP A 23 9.09 8.62 -2.34
N ARG A 24 9.90 9.57 -2.82
CA ARG A 24 11.18 9.89 -2.17
C ARG A 24 11.05 10.41 -0.73
N ILE A 25 10.02 11.19 -0.41
CA ILE A 25 9.91 11.89 0.88
C ILE A 25 9.03 11.14 1.89
N PHE A 26 7.91 10.58 1.46
CA PHE A 26 6.86 10.09 2.37
C PHE A 26 6.79 8.56 2.46
N VAL A 27 6.99 7.84 1.35
CA VAL A 27 6.80 6.39 1.31
C VAL A 27 7.77 5.61 2.22
N PRO A 28 9.05 5.98 2.39
CA PRO A 28 9.94 5.34 3.36
C PRO A 28 9.39 5.33 4.78
N GLU A 29 8.91 6.48 5.25
CA GLU A 29 8.33 6.65 6.59
C GLU A 29 6.97 5.97 6.71
N PHE A 30 6.15 6.01 5.66
CA PHE A 30 4.84 5.36 5.62
C PHE A 30 4.96 3.83 5.72
N LEU A 31 5.83 3.23 4.91
CA LEU A 31 6.09 1.79 4.96
C LEU A 31 6.71 1.35 6.29
N GLN A 32 7.59 2.17 6.87
CA GLN A 32 8.12 1.90 8.21
C GLN A 32 7.05 2.03 9.31
N ALA A 33 6.12 2.98 9.21
CA ALA A 33 5.01 3.14 10.14
C ALA A 33 3.99 1.98 10.04
N LEU A 34 3.79 1.41 8.84
CA LEU A 34 3.07 0.16 8.63
C LEU A 34 3.83 -1.09 9.12
N GLY A 35 5.08 -0.95 9.55
CA GLY A 35 5.89 -2.03 10.13
C GLY A 35 6.73 -2.85 9.13
N PHE A 36 6.79 -2.46 7.86
CA PHE A 36 7.52 -3.21 6.83
C PHE A 36 9.00 -2.81 6.75
N GLY A 37 9.88 -3.79 6.92
CA GLY A 37 11.33 -3.62 6.75
C GLY A 37 11.78 -3.47 5.29
N LEU A 38 13.06 -3.12 5.09
CA LEU A 38 13.65 -2.97 3.74
C LEU A 38 13.57 -4.25 2.90
N MET A 39 13.62 -5.42 3.55
CA MET A 39 13.57 -6.74 2.90
C MET A 39 12.13 -7.26 2.69
N GLU A 40 11.12 -6.51 3.14
CA GLU A 40 9.70 -6.87 3.16
C GLU A 40 8.86 -6.05 2.18
N ARG A 41 9.54 -5.28 1.33
CA ARG A 41 8.96 -4.38 0.33
C ARG A 41 9.70 -4.52 -1.01
N VAL A 42 8.95 -4.57 -2.10
CA VAL A 42 9.49 -4.66 -3.47
C VAL A 42 8.94 -3.48 -4.28
N PRO A 43 9.79 -2.54 -4.72
CA PRO A 43 9.36 -1.45 -5.59
C PRO A 43 9.16 -1.92 -7.03
N HIS A 44 8.29 -1.26 -7.79
CA HIS A 44 7.99 -1.54 -9.21
C HIS A 44 7.65 -3.03 -9.45
N TYR A 45 6.71 -3.55 -8.64
CA TYR A 45 6.39 -4.97 -8.59
C TYR A 45 5.56 -5.42 -9.80
N THR A 46 6.02 -6.50 -10.45
CA THR A 46 5.33 -7.12 -11.59
C THR A 46 4.20 -8.03 -11.11
N THR A 47 2.96 -7.64 -11.39
CA THR A 47 1.74 -8.32 -10.90
C THR A 47 1.40 -9.61 -11.67
N GLY A 48 1.87 -9.73 -12.92
CA GLY A 48 1.71 -10.93 -13.74
C GLY A 48 2.42 -10.82 -15.08
N ILE A 49 1.72 -11.21 -16.17
CA ILE A 49 2.25 -11.15 -17.54
C ILE A 49 2.16 -9.73 -18.13
N ARG A 50 1.33 -8.86 -17.55
CA ARG A 50 1.17 -7.47 -17.99
C ARG A 50 2.48 -6.69 -17.79
N PRO A 51 2.79 -5.72 -18.67
CA PRO A 51 3.95 -4.83 -18.48
C PRO A 51 3.74 -3.85 -17.32
N ASP A 52 2.49 -3.64 -16.92
CA ASP A 52 2.11 -2.74 -15.83
C ASP A 52 2.68 -3.24 -14.50
N LYS A 53 3.20 -2.32 -13.71
CA LYS A 53 3.80 -2.57 -12.39
C LYS A 53 3.13 -1.68 -11.37
N VAL A 54 2.91 -2.21 -10.17
CA VAL A 54 2.48 -1.40 -9.03
C VAL A 54 3.70 -0.82 -8.32
N ASP A 55 3.60 0.39 -7.78
CA ASP A 55 4.74 1.09 -7.18
C ASP A 55 5.41 0.28 -6.08
N TYR A 56 4.61 -0.36 -5.21
CA TYR A 56 5.11 -1.26 -4.18
C TYR A 56 4.23 -2.49 -3.99
N ALA A 57 4.89 -3.62 -3.74
CA ALA A 57 4.27 -4.79 -3.10
C ALA A 57 4.93 -5.02 -1.74
N LEU A 58 4.15 -5.46 -0.74
CA LEU A 58 4.61 -5.67 0.64
C LEU A 58 4.19 -7.04 1.17
N ARG A 59 5.07 -7.67 1.95
CA ARG A 59 4.83 -8.92 2.67
C ARG A 59 5.90 -9.10 3.76
N HIS A 60 5.46 -9.41 4.99
CA HIS A 60 6.42 -9.74 6.05
C HIS A 60 7.17 -11.04 5.73
N ASN A 61 8.42 -11.11 6.16
CA ASN A 61 9.25 -12.29 6.04
C ASN A 61 8.71 -13.43 6.93
N THR A 62 9.04 -14.67 6.57
CA THR A 62 8.78 -15.84 7.42
C THR A 62 10.06 -16.66 7.60
N ASN A 63 10.03 -17.66 8.49
CA ASN A 63 11.19 -18.51 8.76
C ASN A 63 11.61 -19.27 7.49
N GLY A 64 12.65 -18.78 6.81
CA GLY A 64 13.18 -19.35 5.57
C GLY A 64 12.74 -18.67 4.27
N ASP A 65 11.92 -17.61 4.33
CA ASP A 65 11.44 -16.88 3.14
C ASP A 65 11.57 -15.36 3.34
N ILE A 66 12.46 -14.76 2.54
CA ILE A 66 12.71 -13.32 2.48
C ILE A 66 12.02 -12.76 1.24
N PHE A 67 11.04 -11.87 1.43
CA PHE A 67 10.17 -11.44 0.33
C PHE A 67 10.90 -10.66 -0.77
N LEU A 68 11.89 -9.83 -0.44
CA LEU A 68 12.71 -9.16 -1.47
C LEU A 68 13.45 -10.14 -2.40
N ALA A 69 13.75 -11.36 -1.92
CA ALA A 69 14.40 -12.41 -2.72
C ALA A 69 13.40 -13.27 -3.51
N THR A 70 12.24 -13.60 -2.92
CA THR A 70 11.26 -14.53 -3.54
C THR A 70 10.18 -13.84 -4.36
N GLN A 71 9.88 -12.56 -4.08
CA GLN A 71 8.99 -11.67 -4.84
C GLN A 71 7.67 -12.31 -5.28
N SER A 72 7.13 -13.20 -4.45
CA SER A 72 5.89 -13.92 -4.72
C SER A 72 4.93 -13.79 -3.53
N ASN A 73 3.66 -14.00 -3.82
CA ASN A 73 2.59 -14.01 -2.83
C ASN A 73 2.49 -12.76 -1.94
N PRO A 74 2.57 -11.52 -2.48
CA PRO A 74 2.40 -10.29 -1.69
C PRO A 74 1.07 -10.25 -0.93
N TYR A 75 1.04 -9.56 0.20
CA TYR A 75 -0.19 -9.35 0.99
C TYR A 75 -0.80 -7.97 0.76
N ILE A 76 0.03 -6.98 0.45
CA ILE A 76 -0.40 -5.62 0.12
C ILE A 76 0.20 -5.22 -1.22
N LEU A 77 -0.61 -4.53 -2.04
CA LEU A 77 -0.13 -3.69 -3.14
C LEU A 77 -0.41 -2.23 -2.78
N LEU A 78 0.55 -1.36 -3.04
CA LEU A 78 0.49 0.08 -2.78
C LEU A 78 0.73 0.83 -4.09
N GLU A 79 -0.31 1.54 -4.55
CA GLU A 79 -0.24 2.49 -5.66
C GLU A 79 -0.18 3.92 -5.09
N LEU A 80 0.80 4.69 -5.55
CA LEU A 80 1.06 6.06 -5.15
C LEU A 80 0.37 7.01 -6.12
N LYS A 81 -0.11 8.17 -5.65
CA LYS A 81 -0.58 9.25 -6.53
C LYS A 81 -0.04 10.59 -6.02
N GLY A 82 0.35 11.46 -6.95
CA GLY A 82 0.83 12.81 -6.63
C GLY A 82 -0.25 13.67 -5.96
N ARG A 83 0.14 14.68 -5.17
CA ARG A 83 -0.80 15.53 -4.42
C ARG A 83 -1.79 16.30 -5.30
N HIS A 84 -1.37 16.62 -6.52
CA HIS A 84 -2.19 17.30 -7.53
C HIS A 84 -3.29 16.41 -8.14
N ILE A 85 -3.29 15.09 -7.90
CA ILE A 85 -4.31 14.17 -8.42
C ILE A 85 -5.57 14.31 -7.56
N ASN A 86 -6.69 14.71 -8.18
CA ASN A 86 -7.99 14.67 -7.49
C ASN A 86 -8.44 13.22 -7.32
N LEU A 87 -8.48 12.74 -6.08
CA LEU A 87 -9.00 11.41 -5.73
C LEU A 87 -10.32 11.49 -4.94
N SER A 88 -11.07 12.59 -5.07
CA SER A 88 -12.45 12.65 -4.59
C SER A 88 -13.27 11.52 -5.20
N ASP A 89 -14.23 10.98 -4.45
CA ASP A 89 -15.15 9.98 -4.98
C ASP A 89 -15.86 10.51 -6.23
N GLY A 90 -16.19 9.60 -7.16
CA GLY A 90 -16.75 9.92 -8.47
C GLY A 90 -15.82 10.61 -9.48
N SER A 91 -14.63 11.09 -9.10
CA SER A 91 -13.71 11.73 -10.06
C SER A 91 -13.13 10.76 -11.08
N THR A 92 -12.80 11.25 -12.27
CA THR A 92 -12.19 10.46 -13.36
C THR A 92 -10.89 9.78 -12.91
N GLN A 93 -10.04 10.49 -12.17
CA GLN A 93 -8.77 9.98 -11.66
C GLN A 93 -8.96 8.98 -10.50
N TYR A 94 -9.99 9.15 -9.66
CA TYR A 94 -10.37 8.11 -8.70
C TYR A 94 -10.77 6.80 -9.40
N GLN A 95 -11.57 6.89 -10.47
CA GLN A 95 -12.06 5.72 -11.21
C GLN A 95 -10.96 5.04 -12.03
N SER A 96 -10.05 5.80 -12.66
CA SER A 96 -8.90 5.23 -13.38
C SER A 96 -7.96 4.48 -12.43
N THR A 97 -7.59 5.11 -11.31
CA THR A 97 -6.73 4.49 -10.29
C THR A 97 -7.40 3.29 -9.63
N PHE A 98 -8.74 3.27 -9.51
CA PHE A 98 -9.47 2.10 -9.01
C PHE A 98 -9.44 0.95 -10.01
N LYS A 99 -9.66 1.24 -11.30
CA LYS A 99 -9.57 0.25 -12.38
C LYS A 99 -8.16 -0.35 -12.49
N GLN A 100 -7.12 0.46 -12.30
CA GLN A 100 -5.72 0.04 -12.29
C GLN A 100 -5.43 -0.94 -11.14
N LEU A 101 -5.71 -0.54 -9.89
CA LEU A 101 -5.58 -1.42 -8.71
C LEU A 101 -6.39 -2.72 -8.85
N LYS A 102 -7.62 -2.63 -9.36
CA LYS A 102 -8.45 -3.82 -9.65
C LYS A 102 -7.82 -4.73 -10.72
N GLY A 103 -7.11 -4.17 -11.69
CA GLY A 103 -6.36 -4.93 -12.68
C GLY A 103 -5.26 -5.77 -12.03
N TYR A 104 -4.43 -5.14 -11.19
CA TYR A 104 -3.36 -5.81 -10.45
C TYR A 104 -3.88 -6.95 -9.56
N LEU A 105 -4.96 -6.72 -8.82
CA LEU A 105 -5.57 -7.74 -7.94
C LEU A 105 -6.10 -8.98 -8.68
N LEU A 106 -6.26 -8.91 -10.00
CA LEU A 106 -6.72 -10.02 -10.85
C LEU A 106 -5.57 -10.74 -11.58
N ASP A 107 -4.33 -10.24 -11.49
CA ASP A 107 -3.17 -10.86 -12.14
C ASP A 107 -2.58 -12.04 -11.32
N SER A 108 -1.75 -12.85 -11.98
CA SER A 108 -1.33 -14.17 -11.51
C SER A 108 -0.55 -14.18 -10.19
N ASN A 109 0.22 -13.14 -9.90
CA ASN A 109 1.10 -13.08 -8.72
C ASN A 109 0.37 -12.52 -7.49
N CYS A 110 -0.82 -11.92 -7.68
CA CYS A 110 -1.53 -11.16 -6.65
C CYS A 110 -2.62 -11.98 -5.92
N LYS A 111 -2.66 -13.30 -6.13
CA LYS A 111 -3.67 -14.23 -5.56
C LYS A 111 -3.76 -14.24 -4.04
N THR A 112 -2.71 -13.83 -3.35
CA THR A 112 -2.63 -13.75 -1.88
C THR A 112 -2.75 -12.32 -1.35
N VAL A 113 -2.94 -11.34 -2.23
CA VAL A 113 -3.11 -9.94 -1.81
C VAL A 113 -4.43 -9.84 -1.07
N GLN A 114 -4.34 -9.35 0.16
CA GLN A 114 -5.48 -9.13 1.04
C GLN A 114 -5.96 -7.67 0.92
N TRP A 115 -5.05 -6.74 0.63
CA TRP A 115 -5.34 -5.31 0.56
C TRP A 115 -4.67 -4.58 -0.61
N GLY A 116 -5.44 -3.78 -1.34
CA GLY A 116 -4.94 -2.70 -2.18
C GLY A 116 -5.02 -1.37 -1.43
N ILE A 117 -3.87 -0.71 -1.25
CA ILE A 117 -3.77 0.64 -0.70
C ILE A 117 -3.54 1.62 -1.86
N ARG A 118 -4.32 2.70 -1.88
CA ARG A 118 -4.02 3.89 -2.68
C ARG A 118 -3.61 4.99 -1.72
N GLU A 119 -2.38 5.46 -1.81
CA GLU A 119 -1.90 6.51 -0.92
C GLU A 119 -1.82 7.85 -1.64
N HIS A 120 -2.40 8.87 -1.00
CA HIS A 120 -2.32 10.27 -1.41
C HIS A 120 -2.11 11.09 -0.14
N PRO A 121 -1.10 11.97 -0.07
CA PRO A 121 -0.68 12.55 1.20
C PRO A 121 -1.79 13.32 1.95
N ASN A 122 -2.77 13.90 1.24
CA ASN A 122 -3.87 14.62 1.88
C ASN A 122 -5.06 13.70 2.26
N CYS A 123 -5.01 12.43 1.85
CA CYS A 123 -6.00 11.39 2.16
C CYS A 123 -5.64 10.55 3.40
N ALA A 124 -4.56 10.85 4.12
CA ALA A 124 -4.21 10.28 5.43
C ALA A 124 -5.21 10.63 6.57
N LYS A 125 -6.48 10.91 6.24
CA LYS A 125 -7.59 11.07 7.17
C LYS A 125 -8.12 9.68 7.58
N ILE A 126 -7.69 9.24 8.76
CA ILE A 126 -8.23 8.06 9.45
C ILE A 126 -9.70 8.34 9.87
N LYS A 127 -10.63 8.16 8.92
CA LYS A 127 -12.11 7.98 9.01
C LYS A 127 -12.73 8.39 7.65
N GLY A 128 -12.91 7.45 6.72
CA GLY A 128 -13.55 7.77 5.43
C GLY A 128 -13.72 6.62 4.43
N GLN A 129 -12.69 5.77 4.24
CA GLN A 129 -12.61 4.69 3.23
C GLN A 129 -12.45 5.17 1.76
N PRO A 130 -11.90 4.35 0.83
CA PRO A 130 -11.71 2.89 0.89
C PRO A 130 -10.27 2.34 0.96
N LEU A 131 -10.17 1.29 1.77
CA LEU A 131 -9.16 0.22 1.66
C LEU A 131 -9.79 -0.86 0.77
N PHE A 132 -9.13 -1.35 -0.27
CA PHE A 132 -9.72 -2.38 -1.13
C PHE A 132 -9.39 -3.77 -0.60
N ALA A 133 -10.37 -4.43 0.02
CA ALA A 133 -10.25 -5.82 0.46
C ALA A 133 -10.34 -6.76 -0.74
N SER A 134 -9.33 -7.61 -0.90
CA SER A 134 -9.29 -8.68 -1.89
C SER A 134 -9.57 -10.00 -1.19
N ASN A 135 -10.80 -10.49 -1.37
CA ASN A 135 -11.17 -11.90 -1.28
C ASN A 135 -12.47 -12.08 -2.11
N ASN A 136 -12.70 -13.30 -2.60
CA ASN A 136 -13.83 -13.58 -3.49
C ASN A 136 -15.18 -13.29 -2.83
N ARG A 137 -15.79 -12.16 -3.24
CA ARG A 137 -17.06 -11.57 -2.79
C ARG A 137 -17.06 -11.02 -1.36
N GLU A 138 -17.60 -9.80 -1.26
CA GLU A 138 -18.13 -9.16 -0.05
C GLU A 138 -17.13 -8.89 1.09
N TYR A 139 -16.72 -7.61 1.23
CA TYR A 139 -16.78 -6.77 2.44
C TYR A 139 -15.85 -5.55 2.30
N PHE A 140 -16.43 -4.39 1.99
CA PHE A 140 -15.71 -3.11 2.01
C PHE A 140 -15.94 -2.43 3.37
N GLY A 141 -14.98 -2.64 4.29
CA GLY A 141 -14.99 -2.09 5.65
C GLY A 141 -14.20 -2.97 6.64
N ARG A 142 -13.33 -2.47 7.52
CA ARG A 142 -12.83 -1.09 7.76
C ARG A 142 -11.35 -1.18 8.18
N PHE A 143 -10.60 -0.06 8.17
CA PHE A 143 -9.23 -0.07 8.71
C PHE A 143 -9.25 -0.23 10.24
N ASN A 144 -8.78 -1.39 10.72
CA ASN A 144 -8.50 -1.63 12.13
C ASN A 144 -6.99 -1.92 12.30
N PRO A 145 -6.20 -0.98 12.85
CA PRO A 145 -4.75 -1.18 13.00
C PRO A 145 -4.38 -2.33 13.95
N ALA A 146 -5.31 -2.83 14.77
CA ALA A 146 -5.08 -4.01 15.62
C ALA A 146 -4.90 -5.32 14.82
N VAL A 147 -5.30 -5.37 13.55
CA VAL A 147 -5.12 -6.55 12.67
C VAL A 147 -3.69 -6.68 12.13
N PHE A 148 -2.89 -5.60 12.21
CA PHE A 148 -1.47 -5.58 11.83
C PHE A 148 -0.51 -5.95 12.97
N LEU A 149 -1.01 -6.18 14.18
CA LEU A 149 -0.21 -6.78 15.23
C LEU A 149 -0.16 -8.31 14.96
N PRO A 150 1.02 -8.95 14.93
CA PRO A 150 1.07 -10.40 14.99
C PRO A 150 0.32 -10.86 16.25
N PRO A 151 -0.39 -12.00 16.21
CA PRO A 151 -1.15 -12.47 17.36
C PRO A 151 -0.24 -12.49 18.57
N ALA A 152 -0.64 -11.76 19.62
CA ALA A 152 0.18 -11.55 20.81
C ALA A 152 0.71 -12.91 21.27
N ARG A 153 2.04 -13.03 21.37
CA ARG A 153 2.67 -14.26 21.87
C ARG A 153 2.05 -14.56 23.23
N LEU A 154 1.23 -15.60 23.28
CA LEU A 154 0.85 -16.26 24.52
C LEU A 154 2.12 -16.88 25.09
N GLN A 155 2.87 -16.07 25.86
CA GLN A 155 3.89 -16.56 26.76
C GLN A 155 3.16 -17.31 27.87
N LYS A 156 3.26 -18.64 27.79
CA LYS A 156 3.32 -19.50 28.97
C LYS A 156 4.79 -19.71 29.32
#